data_AF-A0A444XWZ4-F1
#
_entry.id   AF-A0A444XWZ4-F1
#
_cell.length_a   1.000
_cell.length_b   1.000
_cell.length_c   1.000
_cell.angle_alpha   90.00
_cell.angle_beta   90.00
_cell.angle_gamma   90.00
#
_symmetry.space_group_name_H-M   'P 1'
#
loop_
_entity.id
_entity.type
_entity.pdbx_description
1 polymer ?
#
loop_
_entity_poly.entity_id
_entity_poly.type
_entity_poly.pdbx_seq_one_letter_code
_entity_poly.pdbx_strand_id
1 'polypeptide(L)'
;MAVPTLKLRCFPTALRFHSNLPSFSTLRPLLCHAATTANRNNKRSKSNNNTAPPPSSPLPKPPAGFVVDQRGKLVSASKHRLATLVDPANNLPLECVVRREFTSSQGHQCMLLCPVDLPIQILRSTGVGWSDVGDAELESIMPAAAYALAKIRMYLVYSGYCYTARGGFCYSEENIFDFHADGKEADDSPTEGVEITHFSQEGEHYMIYTPSDPLLFVAVKDQNGMLQIADDGDYDGANVNFCGQELLEDPAVSSAIDEETEFNTLVEEEAALLDSLLGKR
;
A
#
# COMPACT_ATOMS: atom_id res chain seq x y z
N MET A 1 -17.97 -20.03 -28.33
CA MET A 1 -18.09 -19.76 -26.89
C MET A 1 -17.50 -18.39 -26.67
N ALA A 2 -18.32 -17.39 -26.34
CA ALA A 2 -17.84 -16.04 -26.08
C ALA A 2 -17.12 -16.04 -24.73
N VAL A 3 -15.85 -15.67 -24.73
CA VAL A 3 -15.11 -15.35 -23.51
C VAL A 3 -15.75 -14.08 -22.96
N PRO A 4 -16.27 -14.08 -21.71
CA PRO A 4 -16.79 -12.85 -21.13
C PRO A 4 -15.65 -11.83 -21.09
N THR A 5 -15.85 -10.70 -21.73
CA THR A 5 -14.96 -9.54 -21.66
C THR A 5 -14.88 -9.14 -20.18
N LEU A 6 -13.76 -9.41 -19.51
CA LEU A 6 -13.50 -8.80 -18.22
C LEU A 6 -13.42 -7.29 -18.46
N LYS A 7 -14.41 -6.55 -17.98
CA LYS A 7 -14.20 -5.12 -17.68
C LYS A 7 -13.32 -5.09 -16.43
N LEU A 8 -12.03 -5.29 -16.62
CA LEU A 8 -11.04 -5.01 -15.60
C LEU A 8 -11.07 -3.50 -15.38
N ARG A 9 -11.63 -3.09 -14.25
CA ARG A 9 -11.57 -1.72 -13.80
C ARG A 9 -10.11 -1.46 -13.40
N CYS A 10 -9.33 -0.84 -14.27
CA CYS A 10 -8.08 -0.21 -13.88
C CYS A 10 -8.40 0.82 -12.79
N PHE A 11 -8.10 0.47 -11.54
CA PHE A 11 -8.08 1.32 -10.34
C PHE A 11 -9.02 2.55 -10.33
N PRO A 12 -10.36 2.41 -10.32
CA PRO A 12 -11.20 3.55 -9.95
C PRO A 12 -11.18 3.77 -8.43
N THR A 13 -11.09 2.69 -7.65
CA THR A 13 -11.53 2.73 -6.24
C THR A 13 -10.44 2.58 -5.19
N ALA A 14 -9.16 2.52 -5.60
CA ALA A 14 -8.06 2.51 -4.64
C ALA A 14 -7.76 3.92 -4.19
N LEU A 15 -8.01 4.21 -2.92
CA LEU A 15 -7.58 5.46 -2.30
C LEU A 15 -6.05 5.56 -2.35
N ARG A 16 -5.52 6.29 -3.34
CA ARG A 16 -4.14 6.79 -3.33
C ARG A 16 -4.11 8.07 -2.52
N PHE A 17 -4.02 7.96 -1.20
CA PHE A 17 -3.82 9.15 -0.38
C PHE A 17 -2.37 9.63 -0.55
N HIS A 18 -2.21 10.80 -1.19
CA HIS A 18 -0.96 11.54 -1.10
C HIS A 18 -0.84 12.03 0.34
N SER A 19 -0.12 11.28 1.18
CA SER A 19 0.34 11.83 2.44
C SER A 19 1.19 13.06 2.13
N ASN A 20 0.95 14.21 2.77
CA ASN A 20 1.86 15.38 2.75
C ASN A 20 3.20 15.09 3.45
N LEU A 21 3.56 13.81 3.60
CA LEU A 21 4.83 13.36 4.15
C LEU A 21 5.82 13.16 3.00
N PRO A 22 7.11 13.43 3.24
CA PRO A 22 8.12 13.28 2.21
C PRO A 22 8.17 11.83 1.71
N SER A 23 8.41 11.64 0.42
CA SER A 23 8.61 10.31 -0.19
C SER A 23 9.60 9.45 0.60
N PHE A 24 9.53 8.13 0.40
CA PHE A 24 10.41 7.13 1.00
C PHE A 24 11.90 7.47 0.85
N SER A 25 12.27 8.02 -0.31
CA SER A 25 13.58 8.55 -0.65
C SER A 25 13.99 9.83 0.10
N THR A 26 13.03 10.67 0.51
CA THR A 26 13.28 11.97 1.15
C THR A 26 13.45 11.87 2.67
N LEU A 27 12.81 10.90 3.33
CA LEU A 27 12.95 10.70 4.79
C LEU A 27 14.29 10.08 5.19
N ARG A 28 14.85 9.17 4.37
CA ARG A 28 16.09 8.44 4.66
C ARG A 28 17.32 9.35 4.90
N PRO A 29 17.62 10.36 4.06
CA PRO A 29 18.75 11.26 4.27
C PRO A 29 18.62 12.13 5.53
N LEU A 30 17.39 12.56 5.85
CA LEU A 30 17.08 13.39 7.03
C LEU A 30 17.24 12.59 8.33
N LEU A 31 16.78 11.34 8.34
CA LEU A 31 16.93 10.41 9.46
C LEU A 31 18.41 10.01 9.67
N CYS A 32 19.17 9.76 8.60
CA CYS A 32 20.62 9.52 8.69
C CYS A 32 21.39 10.74 9.24
N HIS A 33 21.01 11.96 8.86
CA HIS A 33 21.62 13.19 9.41
C HIS A 33 21.26 13.40 10.88
N ALA A 34 20.00 13.15 11.28
CA ALA A 34 19.57 13.22 12.67
C ALA A 34 20.33 12.22 13.56
N ALA A 35 20.47 10.96 13.11
CA ALA A 35 21.22 9.91 13.81
C ALA A 35 22.72 10.24 13.92
N THR A 36 23.32 10.81 12.86
CA THR A 36 24.73 11.23 12.86
C THR A 36 24.98 12.44 13.77
N THR A 37 24.01 13.36 13.86
CA THR A 37 24.10 14.57 14.71
C THR A 37 23.92 14.21 16.19
N ALA A 38 23.00 13.29 16.51
CA ALA A 38 22.86 12.72 17.85
C ALA A 38 24.15 12.00 18.32
N ASN A 39 24.82 11.28 17.41
CA ASN A 39 26.06 10.56 17.71
C ASN A 39 27.29 11.49 17.88
N ARG A 40 27.33 12.65 17.22
CA ARG A 40 28.39 13.67 17.42
C ARG A 40 28.26 14.41 18.76
N ASN A 41 27.04 14.68 19.21
CA ASN A 41 26.80 15.35 20.50
C ASN A 41 27.10 14.44 21.70
N ASN A 42 27.19 13.12 21.51
CA ASN A 42 27.46 12.17 22.59
C ASN A 42 28.97 11.99 22.93
N LYS A 43 29.88 12.77 22.29
CA LYS A 43 31.33 12.67 22.55
C LYS A 43 31.98 13.82 23.31
N ARG A 44 31.25 14.87 23.71
CA ARG A 44 31.80 15.92 24.60
C ARG A 44 30.73 16.55 25.47
N SER A 45 30.55 16.04 26.68
CA SER A 45 30.53 16.78 27.95
C SER A 45 29.90 15.94 29.07
N LYS A 46 30.70 15.56 30.07
CA LYS A 46 30.18 15.20 31.39
C LYS A 46 29.70 16.49 32.04
N SER A 47 28.41 16.77 31.97
CA SER A 47 27.74 17.68 32.91
C SER A 47 26.48 17.02 33.42
N ASN A 48 26.44 16.78 34.74
CA ASN A 48 25.24 16.37 35.46
C ASN A 48 24.14 17.39 35.22
N ASN A 49 23.12 17.03 34.45
CA ASN A 49 21.81 17.66 34.50
C ASN A 49 20.77 16.55 34.55
N ASN A 50 20.08 16.47 35.70
CA ASN A 50 18.83 15.73 35.84
C ASN A 50 17.78 16.40 34.95
N THR A 51 17.80 16.08 33.67
CA THR A 51 16.71 16.37 32.75
C THR A 51 15.88 15.10 32.68
N ALA A 52 14.63 15.17 33.13
CA ALA A 52 13.66 14.10 32.93
C ALA A 52 13.66 13.70 31.45
N PRO A 53 13.46 12.41 31.12
CA PRO A 53 13.28 12.00 29.73
C PRO A 53 12.18 12.87 29.11
N PRO A 54 12.30 13.29 27.83
CA PRO A 54 11.18 13.90 27.15
C PRO A 54 9.96 12.99 27.32
N PRO A 55 8.74 13.54 27.49
CA PRO A 55 7.55 12.72 27.60
C PRO A 55 7.52 11.80 26.38
N SER A 56 7.58 10.49 26.62
CA SER A 56 7.42 9.50 25.56
C SER A 56 6.07 9.79 24.92
N SER A 57 6.06 10.20 23.65
CA SER A 57 4.84 10.19 22.87
C SER A 57 4.19 8.81 23.03
N PRO A 58 2.84 8.75 23.18
CA PRO A 58 2.17 7.46 23.25
C PRO A 58 2.53 6.66 21.99
N LEU A 59 2.80 5.37 22.16
CA LEU A 59 3.05 4.48 21.02
C LEU A 59 1.82 4.50 20.10
N PRO A 60 2.04 4.44 18.77
CA PRO A 60 0.95 4.34 17.81
C PRO A 60 0.13 3.09 18.11
N LYS A 61 -1.16 3.14 17.82
CA LYS A 61 -2.00 1.95 17.94
C LYS A 61 -1.49 0.87 16.98
N PRO A 62 -1.31 -0.37 17.46
CA PRO A 62 -0.88 -1.45 16.59
C PRO A 62 -1.99 -1.79 15.57
N PRO A 63 -1.65 -2.44 14.45
CA PRO A 63 -2.65 -2.90 13.49
C PRO A 63 -3.69 -3.84 14.12
N ALA A 64 -4.84 -3.95 13.46
CA ALA A 64 -5.94 -4.80 13.90
C ALA A 64 -5.48 -6.22 14.24
N GLY A 65 -5.96 -6.73 15.37
CA GLY A 65 -5.61 -8.07 15.84
C GLY A 65 -4.26 -8.18 16.55
N PHE A 66 -3.56 -7.08 16.86
CA PHE A 66 -2.39 -7.10 17.72
C PHE A 66 -2.64 -6.33 19.02
N VAL A 67 -2.08 -6.82 20.12
CA VAL A 67 -2.07 -6.12 21.41
C VAL A 67 -0.63 -6.01 21.87
N VAL A 68 -0.16 -4.79 22.10
CA VAL A 68 1.17 -4.49 22.63
C VAL A 68 1.08 -3.89 24.02
N ASP A 69 2.11 -4.08 24.84
CA ASP A 69 2.24 -3.38 26.12
C ASP A 69 2.76 -1.95 25.94
N GLN A 70 2.91 -1.22 27.04
CA GLN A 70 3.40 0.18 27.03
C GLN A 70 4.83 0.33 26.49
N ARG A 71 5.57 -0.77 26.32
CA ARG A 71 6.93 -0.80 25.79
C ARG A 71 6.96 -1.27 24.34
N GLY A 72 5.81 -1.47 23.69
CA GLY A 72 5.70 -1.97 22.33
C GLY A 72 5.87 -3.48 22.21
N LYS A 73 5.94 -4.22 23.32
CA LYS A 73 6.11 -5.68 23.27
C LYS A 73 4.78 -6.35 22.96
N LEU A 74 4.77 -7.27 22.00
CA LEU A 74 3.61 -8.08 21.66
C LEU A 74 3.14 -8.90 22.88
N VAL A 75 1.88 -8.67 23.28
CA VAL A 75 1.17 -9.40 24.33
C VAL A 75 0.33 -10.51 23.73
N SER A 76 -0.39 -10.22 22.64
CA SER A 76 -1.21 -11.21 21.94
C SER A 76 -1.44 -10.83 20.48
N ALA A 77 -1.73 -11.84 19.65
CA ALA A 77 -2.10 -11.67 18.26
C ALA A 77 -3.31 -12.56 17.90
N SER A 78 -4.29 -11.97 17.23
CA SER A 78 -5.43 -12.65 16.65
C SER A 78 -5.00 -13.50 15.46
N LYS A 79 -5.66 -14.66 15.29
CA LYS A 79 -5.53 -15.49 14.09
C LYS A 79 -6.49 -15.05 12.97
N HIS A 80 -7.47 -14.21 13.29
CA HIS A 80 -8.48 -13.71 12.35
C HIS A 80 -8.10 -12.32 11.88
N ARG A 81 -7.10 -12.23 11.01
CA ARG A 81 -6.67 -10.96 10.39
C ARG A 81 -6.78 -10.98 8.86
N LEU A 82 -7.43 -12.01 8.32
CA LEU A 82 -7.68 -12.13 6.90
C LEU A 82 -9.17 -11.88 6.63
N ALA A 83 -9.41 -11.23 5.50
CA ALA A 83 -10.72 -10.91 4.98
C ALA A 83 -10.72 -11.17 3.47
N THR A 84 -11.81 -11.72 2.95
CA THR A 84 -11.97 -11.96 1.51
C THR A 84 -12.94 -10.95 0.93
N LEU A 85 -12.48 -10.14 -0.01
CA LEU A 85 -13.34 -9.32 -0.87
C LEU A 85 -13.74 -10.16 -2.09
N VAL A 86 -14.99 -10.10 -2.50
CA VAL A 86 -15.47 -10.85 -3.67
C VAL A 86 -16.12 -9.88 -4.63
N ASP A 87 -15.55 -9.77 -5.84
CA ASP A 87 -16.13 -8.91 -6.87
C ASP A 87 -17.47 -9.50 -7.35
N PRO A 88 -18.59 -8.79 -7.18
CA PRO A 88 -19.90 -9.28 -7.61
C PRO A 88 -20.01 -9.46 -9.13
N ALA A 89 -19.18 -8.79 -9.94
CA ALA A 89 -19.25 -8.84 -11.39
C ALA A 89 -18.73 -10.17 -11.97
N ASN A 90 -17.67 -10.74 -11.39
CA ASN A 90 -16.98 -11.93 -11.90
C ASN A 90 -16.80 -13.04 -10.85
N ASN A 91 -17.19 -12.80 -9.59
CA ASN A 91 -17.02 -13.70 -8.45
C ASN A 91 -15.56 -14.07 -8.16
N LEU A 92 -14.60 -13.24 -8.56
CA LEU A 92 -13.20 -13.45 -8.24
C LEU A 92 -12.88 -12.89 -6.84
N PRO A 93 -12.25 -13.70 -5.97
CA PRO A 93 -11.88 -13.28 -4.63
C PRO A 93 -10.56 -12.49 -4.62
N LEU A 94 -10.44 -11.57 -3.66
CA LEU A 94 -9.21 -10.92 -3.26
C LEU A 94 -9.02 -11.14 -1.75
N GLU A 95 -7.96 -11.86 -1.39
CA GLU A 95 -7.56 -12.05 0.00
C GLU A 95 -6.83 -10.80 0.50
N CYS A 96 -7.29 -10.26 1.62
CA CYS A 96 -6.77 -9.06 2.26
C CYS A 96 -6.38 -9.31 3.72
N VAL A 97 -5.37 -8.59 4.17
CA VAL A 97 -5.07 -8.39 5.59
C VAL A 97 -5.92 -7.24 6.12
N VAL A 98 -6.57 -7.45 7.26
CA VAL A 98 -7.23 -6.38 8.02
C VAL A 98 -6.17 -5.53 8.69
N ARG A 99 -6.01 -4.28 8.24
CA ARG A 99 -5.07 -3.30 8.80
C ARG A 99 -5.68 -2.57 9.97
N ARG A 100 -6.93 -2.10 9.82
CA ARG A 100 -7.70 -1.39 10.86
C ARG A 100 -9.14 -1.85 10.88
N GLU A 101 -9.73 -1.83 12.07
CA GLU A 101 -11.18 -1.91 12.28
C GLU A 101 -11.60 -0.61 12.94
N PHE A 102 -12.62 0.04 12.41
CA PHE A 102 -13.09 1.34 12.91
C PHE A 102 -14.59 1.50 12.68
N THR A 103 -15.17 2.50 13.32
CA THR A 103 -16.58 2.87 13.14
C THR A 103 -16.64 4.22 12.44
N SER A 104 -17.40 4.30 11.35
CA SER A 104 -17.60 5.57 10.64
C SER A 104 -18.38 6.58 11.49
N SER A 105 -18.41 7.84 11.07
CA SER A 105 -19.22 8.87 11.72
C SER A 105 -20.72 8.54 11.75
N GLN A 106 -21.18 7.74 10.79
CA GLN A 106 -22.57 7.25 10.69
C GLN A 106 -22.82 5.95 11.48
N GLY A 107 -21.80 5.38 12.12
CA GLY A 107 -21.93 4.16 12.93
C GLY A 107 -21.69 2.85 12.17
N HIS A 108 -21.25 2.90 10.92
CA HIS A 108 -20.95 1.70 10.13
C HIS A 108 -19.67 1.02 10.61
N GLN A 109 -19.69 -0.31 10.74
CA GLN A 109 -18.51 -1.10 11.06
C GLN A 109 -17.64 -1.28 9.81
N CYS A 110 -16.50 -0.57 9.81
CA CYS A 110 -15.63 -0.44 8.66
C CYS A 110 -14.29 -1.16 8.90
N MET A 111 -13.66 -1.56 7.80
CA MET A 111 -12.34 -2.17 7.78
C MET A 111 -11.46 -1.48 6.76
N LEU A 112 -10.21 -1.23 7.14
CA LEU A 112 -9.15 -0.87 6.23
C LEU A 112 -8.41 -2.15 5.85
N LEU A 113 -8.43 -2.50 4.56
CA LEU A 113 -7.94 -3.76 4.03
C LEU A 113 -6.78 -3.53 3.08
N CYS A 114 -5.79 -4.41 3.11
CA CYS A 114 -4.65 -4.39 2.19
C CYS A 114 -4.49 -5.79 1.57
N PRO A 115 -4.27 -5.95 0.26
CA PRO A 115 -4.04 -7.25 -0.35
C PRO A 115 -2.96 -8.07 0.35
N VAL A 116 -3.16 -9.39 0.45
CA VAL A 116 -2.15 -10.31 0.97
C VAL A 116 -0.96 -10.43 0.03
N ASP A 117 -1.23 -10.49 -1.28
CA ASP A 117 -0.24 -10.56 -2.35
C ASP A 117 0.16 -9.15 -2.81
N LEU A 118 1.37 -9.00 -3.36
CA LEU A 118 1.92 -7.70 -3.75
C LEU A 118 1.09 -7.08 -4.88
N PRO A 119 0.47 -5.90 -4.72
CA PRO A 119 -0.21 -5.21 -5.82
C PRO A 119 0.76 -4.90 -6.96
N ILE A 120 0.35 -5.15 -8.20
CA ILE A 120 1.19 -4.84 -9.36
C ILE A 120 0.47 -3.99 -10.39
N GLN A 121 1.25 -3.20 -11.12
CA GLN A 121 0.86 -2.47 -12.31
C GLN A 121 1.87 -2.73 -13.42
N ILE A 122 1.45 -2.52 -14.67
CA ILE A 122 2.29 -2.72 -15.85
C ILE A 122 2.37 -1.39 -16.61
N LEU A 123 3.60 -0.92 -16.83
CA LEU A 123 3.89 0.25 -17.66
C LEU A 123 4.49 -0.18 -18.97
N ARG A 124 4.24 0.61 -20.02
CA ARG A 124 4.89 0.48 -21.32
C ARG A 124 6.00 1.51 -21.45
N SER A 125 7.13 1.11 -22.04
CA SER A 125 8.21 2.03 -22.34
C SER A 125 7.86 2.89 -23.57
N THR A 126 8.09 4.19 -23.47
CA THR A 126 7.97 5.13 -24.59
C THR A 126 9.33 5.48 -25.21
N GLY A 127 10.40 4.83 -24.77
CA GLY A 127 11.79 5.12 -25.13
C GLY A 127 12.42 6.29 -24.37
N VAL A 128 11.61 7.24 -23.89
CA VAL A 128 12.04 8.37 -23.03
C VAL A 128 11.45 8.33 -21.63
N GLY A 129 10.55 7.38 -21.36
CA GLY A 129 9.88 7.22 -20.08
C GLY A 129 8.93 6.02 -20.08
N TRP A 130 7.87 6.14 -19.27
CA TRP A 130 6.89 5.10 -19.03
C TRP A 130 5.47 5.67 -19.18
N SER A 131 4.57 4.89 -19.78
CA SER A 131 3.15 5.23 -19.91
C SER A 131 2.28 4.10 -19.39
N ASP A 132 1.05 4.42 -19.02
CA ASP A 132 0.05 3.41 -18.65
C ASP A 132 -0.34 2.53 -19.84
N VAL A 133 -0.79 1.31 -19.54
CA VAL A 133 -1.28 0.34 -20.53
C VAL A 133 -2.81 0.31 -20.48
N GLY A 134 -3.47 0.56 -21.60
CA GLY A 134 -4.94 0.50 -21.67
C GLY A 134 -5.49 -0.92 -21.61
N ASP A 135 -6.75 -1.09 -21.18
CA ASP A 135 -7.37 -2.40 -20.89
C ASP A 135 -7.20 -3.45 -22.00
N ALA A 136 -7.45 -3.07 -23.25
CA ALA A 136 -7.37 -4.01 -24.38
C ALA A 136 -5.93 -4.50 -24.64
N GLU A 137 -4.95 -3.61 -24.48
CA GLU A 137 -3.52 -3.97 -24.59
C GLU A 137 -3.10 -4.80 -23.39
N LEU A 138 -3.52 -4.42 -22.19
CA LEU A 138 -3.23 -5.10 -20.94
C LEU A 138 -3.62 -6.57 -21.01
N GLU A 139 -4.85 -6.85 -21.45
CA GLU A 139 -5.36 -8.22 -21.65
C GLU A 139 -4.50 -9.05 -22.61
N SER A 140 -3.98 -8.41 -23.66
CA SER A 140 -3.16 -9.09 -24.67
C SER A 140 -1.75 -9.42 -24.17
N ILE A 141 -1.23 -8.66 -23.20
CA ILE A 141 0.11 -8.85 -22.63
C ILE A 141 0.12 -9.68 -21.35
N MET A 142 -1.04 -9.96 -20.74
CA MET A 142 -1.12 -10.74 -19.49
C MET A 142 -0.42 -12.10 -19.55
N PRO A 143 -0.49 -12.90 -20.64
CA PRO A 143 0.25 -14.16 -20.70
C PRO A 143 1.77 -13.98 -20.63
N ALA A 144 2.30 -12.93 -21.27
CA ALA A 144 3.74 -12.62 -21.20
C ALA A 144 4.14 -12.07 -19.82
N ALA A 145 3.29 -11.23 -19.21
CA ALA A 145 3.49 -10.75 -17.85
C ALA A 145 3.53 -11.91 -16.83
N ALA A 146 2.59 -12.86 -16.93
CA ALA A 146 2.55 -14.07 -16.11
C ALA A 146 3.85 -14.88 -16.27
N TYR A 147 4.32 -15.06 -17.50
CA TYR A 147 5.59 -15.74 -17.78
C TYR A 147 6.79 -14.98 -17.20
N ALA A 148 6.79 -13.65 -17.27
CA ALA A 148 7.84 -12.81 -16.71
C ALA A 148 7.97 -12.98 -15.19
N LEU A 149 6.85 -12.92 -14.48
CA LEU A 149 6.77 -13.17 -13.03
C LEU A 149 7.20 -14.61 -12.68
N ALA A 150 6.80 -15.59 -13.47
CA ALA A 150 7.17 -16.98 -13.23
C ALA A 150 8.69 -17.22 -13.29
N LYS A 151 9.44 -16.49 -14.16
CA LYS A 151 10.91 -16.55 -14.22
C LYS A 151 11.57 -16.16 -12.89
N ILE A 152 10.94 -15.28 -12.12
CA ILE A 152 11.40 -14.85 -10.80
C ILE A 152 10.63 -15.53 -9.66
N ARG A 153 9.93 -16.65 -9.94
CA ARG A 153 9.17 -17.46 -8.98
C ARG A 153 8.02 -16.70 -8.31
N MET A 154 7.44 -15.75 -9.01
CA MET A 154 6.18 -15.10 -8.65
C MET A 154 5.05 -15.60 -9.54
N TYR A 155 3.83 -15.56 -9.02
CA TYR A 155 2.62 -15.97 -9.73
C TYR A 155 1.68 -14.79 -9.84
N LEU A 156 1.28 -14.47 -11.06
CA LEU A 156 0.25 -13.49 -11.30
C LEU A 156 -1.11 -14.00 -10.78
N VAL A 157 -1.76 -13.18 -9.98
CA VAL A 157 -3.08 -13.44 -9.41
C VAL A 157 -4.04 -12.36 -9.92
N TYR A 158 -5.17 -12.83 -10.43
CA TYR A 158 -6.25 -12.02 -10.98
C TYR A 158 -7.35 -11.93 -9.93
N SER A 159 -7.65 -10.73 -9.47
CA SER A 159 -8.87 -10.46 -8.70
C SER A 159 -9.77 -9.51 -9.49
N GLY A 160 -11.04 -9.41 -9.09
CA GLY A 160 -11.94 -8.44 -9.71
C GLY A 160 -11.63 -6.97 -9.37
N TYR A 161 -10.66 -6.72 -8.48
CA TYR A 161 -10.32 -5.38 -8.00
C TYR A 161 -8.93 -4.91 -8.44
N CYS A 162 -7.95 -5.80 -8.48
CA CYS A 162 -6.58 -5.50 -8.89
C CYS A 162 -5.82 -6.75 -9.31
N TYR A 163 -4.65 -6.55 -9.93
CA TYR A 163 -3.66 -7.60 -10.12
C TYR A 163 -2.69 -7.62 -8.96
N THR A 164 -2.34 -8.82 -8.52
CA THR A 164 -1.31 -9.02 -7.51
C THR A 164 -0.31 -10.07 -7.98
N ALA A 165 0.89 -10.04 -7.41
CA ALA A 165 1.93 -11.03 -7.61
C ALA A 165 2.19 -11.77 -6.31
N ARG A 166 1.91 -13.07 -6.31
CA ARG A 166 2.17 -13.97 -5.19
C ARG A 166 3.58 -14.54 -5.28
N GLY A 167 4.39 -14.29 -4.26
CA GLY A 167 5.75 -14.83 -4.16
C GLY A 167 6.57 -14.04 -3.16
N GLY A 168 7.76 -14.53 -2.86
CA GLY A 168 8.73 -13.75 -2.09
C GLY A 168 9.37 -12.70 -2.99
N PHE A 169 9.23 -11.43 -2.63
CA PHE A 169 9.88 -10.33 -3.32
C PHE A 169 10.79 -9.58 -2.34
N CYS A 170 12.04 -9.40 -2.73
CA CYS A 170 13.00 -8.55 -2.04
C CYS A 170 13.55 -7.61 -3.09
N TYR A 171 13.64 -6.34 -2.73
CA TYR A 171 14.17 -5.30 -3.60
C TYR A 171 15.25 -4.52 -2.86
N SER A 172 16.02 -3.78 -3.64
CA SER A 172 17.04 -2.87 -3.18
C SER A 172 16.76 -1.48 -3.76
N GLU A 173 17.53 -0.49 -3.33
CA GLU A 173 17.30 0.92 -3.70
C GLU A 173 17.42 1.15 -5.21
N GLU A 174 18.21 0.34 -5.93
CA GLU A 174 18.31 0.40 -7.38
C GLU A 174 17.06 -0.06 -8.13
N ASN A 175 16.12 -0.74 -7.45
CA ASN A 175 14.84 -1.12 -8.03
C ASN A 175 13.78 -0.03 -7.85
N ILE A 176 14.05 0.99 -7.04
CA ILE A 176 13.13 2.11 -6.81
C ILE A 176 13.27 3.08 -7.99
N PHE A 177 12.14 3.49 -8.55
CA PHE A 177 12.09 4.44 -9.64
C PHE A 177 10.93 5.41 -9.49
N ASP A 178 11.11 6.59 -10.07
CA ASP A 178 10.12 7.66 -10.14
C ASP A 178 9.65 7.81 -11.58
N PHE A 179 8.34 7.96 -11.77
CA PHE A 179 7.77 8.23 -13.08
C PHE A 179 6.56 9.17 -12.97
N HIS A 180 6.27 9.89 -14.06
CA HIS A 180 5.06 10.68 -14.16
C HIS A 180 4.06 9.86 -14.97
N ALA A 181 2.96 9.46 -14.34
CA ALA A 181 1.86 8.85 -15.08
C ALA A 181 1.24 9.90 -16.01
N ASP A 182 0.90 9.50 -17.23
CA ASP A 182 0.27 10.38 -18.21
C ASP A 182 -1.07 10.90 -17.68
N GLY A 183 -1.25 12.23 -17.61
CA GLY A 183 -2.48 12.87 -17.13
C GLY A 183 -2.39 13.57 -15.78
N LYS A 184 -1.25 13.52 -15.09
CA LYS A 184 -0.95 14.38 -13.94
C LYS A 184 -0.48 15.77 -14.41
N GLU A 185 -0.95 16.84 -13.75
CA GLU A 185 -0.46 18.20 -14.04
C GLU A 185 1.03 18.32 -13.69
N ALA A 186 1.74 19.25 -14.34
CA ALA A 186 3.20 19.41 -14.18
C ALA A 186 3.68 19.77 -12.75
N ASP A 187 2.75 19.97 -11.80
CA ASP A 187 3.01 20.28 -10.39
C ASP A 187 2.78 19.06 -9.45
N ASP A 188 2.34 17.92 -9.97
CA ASP A 188 2.20 16.71 -9.17
C ASP A 188 3.56 16.05 -8.93
N SER A 189 3.77 15.56 -7.70
CA SER A 189 4.95 14.76 -7.37
C SER A 189 5.01 13.49 -8.23
N PRO A 190 6.20 13.08 -8.67
CA PRO A 190 6.36 11.83 -9.39
C PRO A 190 5.83 10.66 -8.55
N THR A 191 5.30 9.65 -9.23
CA THR A 191 4.86 8.41 -8.59
C THR A 191 6.09 7.53 -8.38
N GLU A 192 6.34 7.15 -7.13
CA GLU A 192 7.42 6.24 -6.76
C GLU A 192 6.90 4.79 -6.81
N GLY A 193 7.72 3.89 -7.35
CA GLY A 193 7.42 2.48 -7.40
C GLY A 193 8.68 1.62 -7.35
N VAL A 194 8.49 0.32 -7.19
CA VAL A 194 9.56 -0.67 -7.18
C VAL A 194 9.42 -1.60 -8.37
N GLU A 195 10.41 -1.61 -9.26
CA GLU A 195 10.48 -2.54 -10.38
C GLU A 195 10.56 -3.97 -9.85
N ILE A 196 9.66 -4.83 -10.32
CA ILE A 196 9.65 -6.26 -10.00
C ILE A 196 10.36 -7.03 -11.11
N THR A 197 9.96 -6.80 -12.36
CA THR A 197 10.55 -7.42 -13.55
C THR A 197 10.10 -6.70 -14.82
N HIS A 198 10.68 -7.06 -15.96
CA HIS A 198 10.31 -6.53 -17.27
C HIS A 198 10.17 -7.64 -18.30
N PHE A 199 9.47 -7.33 -19.39
CA PHE A 199 9.33 -8.24 -20.53
C PHE A 199 9.12 -7.47 -21.83
N SER A 200 9.24 -8.18 -22.94
CA SER A 200 8.96 -7.65 -24.27
C SER A 200 7.95 -8.52 -24.98
N GLN A 201 7.03 -7.90 -25.71
CA GLN A 201 6.06 -8.56 -26.55
C GLN A 201 5.87 -7.72 -27.82
N GLU A 202 5.94 -8.36 -28.99
CA GLU A 202 5.73 -7.71 -30.29
C GLU A 202 6.60 -6.47 -30.59
N GLY A 203 7.80 -6.41 -29.98
CA GLY A 203 8.74 -5.30 -30.15
C GLY A 203 8.56 -4.17 -29.14
N GLU A 204 7.54 -4.25 -28.29
CA GLU A 204 7.29 -3.33 -27.19
C GLU A 204 7.95 -3.82 -25.90
N HIS A 205 8.27 -2.88 -25.01
CA HIS A 205 8.92 -3.14 -23.73
C HIS A 205 8.00 -2.74 -22.58
N TYR A 206 7.84 -3.63 -21.61
CA TYR A 206 6.96 -3.45 -20.46
C TYR A 206 7.69 -3.68 -19.14
N MET A 207 7.29 -2.95 -18.11
CA MET A 207 7.77 -3.10 -16.74
C MET A 207 6.61 -3.46 -15.83
N ILE A 208 6.80 -4.47 -15.00
CA ILE A 208 5.91 -4.84 -13.91
C ILE A 208 6.49 -4.24 -12.65
N TYR A 209 5.71 -3.44 -11.93
CA TYR A 209 6.14 -2.79 -10.70
C TYR A 209 5.05 -2.84 -9.63
N THR A 210 5.45 -2.67 -8.37
CA THR A 210 4.53 -2.37 -7.26
C THR A 210 4.63 -0.89 -6.93
N PRO A 211 3.50 -0.18 -6.72
CA PRO A 211 3.54 1.17 -6.15
C PRO A 211 4.20 1.16 -4.76
N SER A 212 4.92 2.24 -4.41
CA SER A 212 5.44 2.44 -3.05
C SER A 212 4.31 2.68 -2.06
N ASP A 213 3.29 3.45 -2.46
CA ASP A 213 2.10 3.67 -1.65
C ASP A 213 1.27 2.37 -1.54
N PRO A 214 0.89 1.95 -0.32
CA PRO A 214 0.14 0.72 -0.14
C PRO A 214 -1.24 0.81 -0.77
N LEU A 215 -1.65 -0.25 -1.45
CA LEU A 215 -3.01 -0.39 -1.96
C LEU A 215 -3.97 -0.69 -0.80
N LEU A 216 -4.83 0.27 -0.47
CA LEU A 216 -5.81 0.16 0.61
C LEU A 216 -7.24 0.17 0.06
N PHE A 217 -8.08 -0.70 0.64
CA PHE A 217 -9.52 -0.73 0.41
C PHE A 217 -10.26 -0.40 1.70
N VAL A 218 -11.28 0.46 1.61
CA VAL A 218 -12.22 0.66 2.70
C VAL A 218 -13.43 -0.23 2.44
N ALA A 219 -13.74 -1.10 3.39
CA ALA A 219 -14.87 -2.01 3.29
C ALA A 219 -15.81 -1.89 4.49
N VAL A 220 -17.09 -2.03 4.24
CA VAL A 220 -18.13 -2.12 5.27
C VAL A 220 -18.65 -3.54 5.33
N LYS A 221 -18.82 -4.03 6.56
CA LYS A 221 -19.44 -5.32 6.80
C LYS A 221 -20.95 -5.17 6.83
N ASP A 222 -21.64 -5.84 5.92
CA ASP A 222 -23.10 -5.83 5.88
C ASP A 222 -23.72 -6.75 6.94
N GLN A 223 -25.05 -6.76 7.01
CA GLN A 223 -25.81 -7.55 7.99
C GLN A 223 -25.64 -9.07 7.81
N ASN A 224 -25.26 -9.52 6.61
CA ASN A 224 -24.99 -10.92 6.30
C ASN A 224 -23.51 -11.29 6.58
N GLY A 225 -22.72 -10.30 7.00
CA GLY A 225 -21.29 -10.46 7.23
C GLY A 225 -20.43 -10.43 5.96
N MET A 226 -21.01 -10.09 4.81
CA MET A 226 -20.26 -9.89 3.58
C MET A 226 -19.64 -8.49 3.55
N LEU A 227 -18.46 -8.39 2.95
CA LEU A 227 -17.74 -7.14 2.82
C LEU A 227 -18.12 -6.46 1.51
N GLN A 228 -18.47 -5.17 1.62
CA GLN A 228 -18.76 -4.30 0.48
C GLN A 228 -17.72 -3.19 0.46
N ILE A 229 -17.05 -2.99 -0.66
CA ILE A 229 -16.06 -1.92 -0.83
C ILE A 229 -16.80 -0.60 -0.98
N ALA A 230 -16.30 0.45 -0.33
CA ALA A 230 -16.74 1.81 -0.58
C ALA A 230 -16.20 2.26 -1.95
N ASP A 231 -17.11 2.55 -2.89
CA ASP A 231 -16.77 2.98 -4.25
C ASP A 231 -17.03 4.48 -4.45
N ASP A 232 -16.18 5.14 -5.22
CA ASP A 232 -16.33 6.54 -5.65
C ASP A 232 -17.27 6.68 -6.86
N GLY A 233 -17.64 5.56 -7.48
CA GLY A 233 -18.52 5.52 -8.64
C GLY A 233 -20.01 5.74 -8.33
N ASP A 234 -20.62 6.63 -9.12
CA ASP A 234 -22.07 6.77 -9.33
C ASP A 234 -22.63 5.49 -9.99
N TYR A 235 -22.84 4.42 -9.22
CA TYR A 235 -23.62 3.29 -9.69
C TYR A 235 -25.12 3.64 -9.63
N ASP A 236 -25.67 3.89 -10.80
CA ASP A 236 -27.09 4.10 -11.04
C ASP A 236 -27.88 2.81 -10.69
N GLY A 237 -28.37 2.73 -9.44
CA GLY A 237 -29.50 1.90 -9.01
C GLY A 237 -29.26 0.40 -8.80
N ALA A 238 -29.08 -0.01 -7.53
CA ALA A 238 -29.69 -1.25 -6.99
C ALA A 238 -29.56 -1.42 -5.46
N ASN A 239 -28.62 -0.75 -4.78
CA ASN A 239 -28.50 -0.80 -3.31
C ASN A 239 -28.52 0.62 -2.71
N VAL A 240 -29.68 0.99 -2.16
CA VAL A 240 -30.06 2.36 -1.74
C VAL A 240 -29.52 2.73 -0.34
N ASN A 241 -28.59 1.95 0.24
CA ASN A 241 -28.26 2.09 1.67
C ASN A 241 -26.84 2.60 1.96
N PHE A 242 -26.01 2.84 0.94
CA PHE A 242 -24.61 3.19 1.17
C PHE A 242 -24.04 4.06 0.06
N CYS A 243 -23.79 5.34 0.33
CA CYS A 243 -23.02 6.21 -0.55
C CYS A 243 -21.53 5.93 -0.29
N GLY A 244 -20.88 5.17 -1.18
CA GLY A 244 -19.46 4.82 -1.03
C GLY A 244 -18.57 6.05 -0.96
N GLN A 245 -18.87 7.07 -1.76
CA GLN A 245 -18.15 8.34 -1.75
C GLN A 245 -18.22 9.06 -0.40
N GLU A 246 -19.40 9.14 0.23
CA GLU A 246 -19.54 9.78 1.55
C GLU A 246 -18.71 9.05 2.62
N LEU A 247 -18.58 7.72 2.51
CA LEU A 247 -17.70 6.98 3.42
C LEU A 247 -16.22 7.29 3.15
N LEU A 248 -15.79 7.33 1.89
CA LEU A 248 -14.40 7.62 1.55
C LEU A 248 -13.96 9.01 2.05
N GLU A 249 -14.91 9.96 2.12
CA GLU A 249 -14.72 11.31 2.67
C GLU A 249 -14.93 11.38 4.21
N ASP A 250 -15.29 10.28 4.86
CA ASP A 250 -15.54 10.24 6.31
C ASP A 250 -14.24 10.48 7.11
N PRO A 251 -14.23 11.38 8.10
CA PRO A 251 -13.05 11.65 8.93
C PRO A 251 -12.46 10.42 9.63
N ALA A 252 -13.30 9.41 9.92
CA ALA A 252 -12.84 8.15 10.51
C ALA A 252 -12.00 7.32 9.54
N VAL A 253 -12.24 7.42 8.23
CA VAL A 253 -11.40 6.78 7.20
C VAL A 253 -10.04 7.43 7.17
N SER A 254 -9.97 8.76 7.04
CA SER A 254 -8.71 9.49 7.06
C SER A 254 -7.92 9.24 8.35
N SER A 255 -8.60 9.25 9.50
CA SER A 255 -7.97 8.92 10.78
C SER A 255 -7.41 7.50 10.82
N ALA A 256 -8.10 6.51 10.25
CA ALA A 256 -7.61 5.13 10.20
C ALA A 256 -6.36 5.00 9.31
N ILE A 257 -6.29 5.78 8.24
CA ILE A 257 -5.15 5.82 7.32
C ILE A 257 -3.97 6.55 7.96
N ASP A 258 -4.21 7.66 8.64
CA ASP A 258 -3.19 8.39 9.39
C ASP A 258 -2.57 7.51 10.48
N GLU A 259 -3.40 6.80 11.25
CA GLU A 259 -2.90 5.86 12.27
C GLU A 259 -2.08 4.72 11.66
N GLU A 260 -2.45 4.26 10.46
CA GLU A 260 -1.71 3.22 9.73
C GLU A 260 -0.37 3.73 9.22
N THR A 261 -0.35 4.95 8.70
CA THR A 261 0.85 5.64 8.22
C THR A 261 1.82 5.89 9.37
N GLU A 262 1.34 6.44 10.50
CA GLU A 262 2.15 6.67 11.70
C GLU A 262 2.81 5.38 12.20
N PHE A 263 2.06 4.28 12.22
CA PHE A 263 2.61 2.98 12.62
C PHE A 263 3.71 2.51 11.66
N ASN A 264 3.49 2.59 10.35
CA ASN A 264 4.49 2.17 9.36
C ASN A 264 5.77 3.03 9.42
N THR A 265 5.63 4.35 9.56
CA THR A 265 6.77 5.26 9.75
C THR A 265 7.61 4.87 10.97
N LEU A 266 6.97 4.53 12.09
CA LEU A 266 7.70 4.12 13.30
C LEU A 266 8.43 2.78 13.15
N VAL A 267 7.85 1.83 12.41
CA VAL A 267 8.52 0.57 12.08
C VAL A 267 9.77 0.81 11.21
N GLU A 268 9.68 1.72 10.26
CA GLU A 268 10.81 2.10 9.41
C GLU A 268 11.91 2.82 10.19
N GLU A 269 11.54 3.76 11.07
CA GLU A 269 12.49 4.44 11.96
C GLU A 269 13.22 3.43 12.85
N GLU A 270 12.51 2.46 13.42
CA GLU A 270 13.11 1.40 14.23
C GLU A 270 14.09 0.56 13.39
N ALA A 271 13.71 0.15 12.17
CA ALA A 271 14.58 -0.60 11.27
C ALA A 271 15.86 0.18 10.92
N ALA A 272 15.73 1.47 10.59
CA ALA A 272 16.86 2.34 10.29
C ALA A 272 17.80 2.53 11.49
N LEU A 273 17.24 2.65 12.70
CA LEU A 273 18.01 2.72 13.95
C LEU A 273 18.77 1.42 14.21
N LEU A 274 18.13 0.26 14.01
CA LEU A 274 18.76 -1.05 14.18
C LEU A 274 19.92 -1.23 13.20
N ASP A 275 19.74 -0.87 11.93
CA ASP A 275 20.81 -0.91 10.93
C ASP A 275 21.98 0.01 11.29
N SER A 276 21.70 1.20 11.83
CA SER A 276 22.75 2.12 12.30
C SER A 276 23.50 1.60 13.53
N LEU A 277 22.84 0.88 14.43
CA LEU A 277 23.44 0.35 15.66
C LEU A 277 24.27 -0.91 15.41
N LEU A 278 23.79 -1.78 14.51
CA LEU A 278 24.46 -3.03 14.17
C LEU A 278 25.68 -2.80 13.27
N GLY A 279 25.73 -1.66 12.57
CA GLY A 279 26.78 -1.30 11.63
C GLY A 279 26.73 -2.22 10.41
N LYS A 280 26.84 -1.67 9.20
CA LYS A 280 27.01 -2.48 7.98
C LYS A 280 28.21 -3.42 8.20
N ARG A 281 27.94 -4.71 8.41
CA ARG A 281 28.95 -5.77 8.30
C ARG A 281 29.02 -6.24 6.86
#